data_AF-A0A968KL67-F1
#
_entry.id   AF-A0A968KL67-F1
#
_cell.length_a   1.000
_cell.length_b   1.000
_cell.length_c   1.000
_cell.angle_alpha   90.00
_cell.angle_beta   90.00
_cell.angle_gamma   90.00
#
_symmetry.space_group_name_H-M   'P 1'
#
loop_
_entity.id
_entity.type
_entity.pdbx_description
1 polymer ?
#
loop_
_entity_poly.entity_id
_entity_poly.type
_entity_poly.pdbx_seq_one_letter_code
_entity_poly.pdbx_strand_id
1 'polypeptide(L)' 'MDDLGRNLARAREVVNLGLPVTFAILPGETFATDIALLAARSGYEIMVHLPMEPHSYPATDPGDDALLLG' A
#
# COMPACT_ATOMS: atom_id res chain seq x y z
N MET A 1 -4.46 -2.57 6.53
CA MET A 1 -3.11 -3.14 6.58
C MET A 1 -2.34 -2.43 5.51
N ASP A 2 -1.27 -1.78 5.93
CA ASP A 2 -0.72 -0.65 5.21
C ASP A 2 0.67 -1.00 4.67
N ASP A 3 1.27 -0.09 3.91
CA ASP A 3 2.57 -0.29 3.23
C ASP A 3 2.63 -1.50 2.28
N LEU A 4 1.48 -1.94 1.77
CA LEU A 4 1.42 -2.96 0.72
C LEU A 4 1.83 -2.35 -0.64
N GLY A 5 2.35 -3.18 -1.54
CA GLY A 5 2.80 -2.74 -2.87
C GLY A 5 4.19 -3.24 -3.24
N ARG A 6 5.08 -3.43 -2.24
CA ARG A 6 6.48 -3.80 -2.44
C ARG A 6 6.77 -5.30 -2.46
N ASN A 7 5.88 -6.11 -1.88
CA ASN A 7 6.12 -7.54 -1.69
C ASN A 7 4.84 -8.37 -1.86
N LEU A 8 4.74 -9.07 -2.97
CA LEU A 8 3.59 -9.93 -3.30
C LEU A 8 3.46 -11.13 -2.34
N ALA A 9 4.56 -11.68 -1.83
CA ALA A 9 4.50 -12.81 -0.89
C ALA A 9 3.85 -12.41 0.43
N ARG A 10 4.21 -11.23 0.98
CA ARG A 10 3.54 -10.69 2.17
C ARG A 10 2.05 -10.44 1.94
N ALA A 11 1.66 -9.90 0.79
CA ALA A 11 0.24 -9.73 0.48
C ALA A 11 -0.52 -11.07 0.46
N ARG A 12 0.10 -12.15 -0.02
CA ARG A 12 -0.49 -13.50 0.02
C ARG A 12 -0.61 -14.03 1.45
N GLU A 13 0.38 -13.78 2.31
CA GLU A 13 0.30 -14.12 3.73
C GLU A 13 -0.92 -13.44 4.39
N VAL A 14 -1.17 -12.17 4.05
CA VAL A 14 -2.30 -11.40 4.58
C VAL A 14 -3.64 -11.98 4.12
N VAL A 15 -3.76 -12.34 2.84
CA VAL A 15 -4.93 -13.06 2.33
C VAL A 15 -5.14 -14.37 3.10
N ASN A 16 -4.07 -15.11 3.38
CA ASN A 16 -4.11 -16.39 4.08
C ASN A 16 -4.46 -16.28 5.56
N LEU A 17 -4.31 -15.11 6.19
CA LEU A 17 -4.78 -14.88 7.56
C LEU A 17 -6.30 -14.99 7.65
N GLY A 18 -7.03 -14.72 6.56
CA GLY A 18 -8.50 -14.81 6.52
C GLY A 18 -9.22 -13.82 7.45
N LEU A 19 -8.54 -12.75 7.87
CA LEU A 19 -9.10 -11.72 8.74
C LEU A 19 -9.77 -10.62 7.91
N PRO A 20 -10.90 -10.04 8.33
CA PRO A 20 -11.58 -8.98 7.59
C PRO A 20 -10.85 -7.64 7.73
N VAL A 21 -9.74 -7.48 7.01
CA VAL A 21 -8.92 -6.25 6.99
C VAL A 21 -8.97 -5.57 5.63
N THR A 22 -8.90 -4.25 5.61
CA THR A 22 -8.78 -3.49 4.35
C THR A 22 -7.32 -3.41 3.90
N PHE A 23 -7.06 -3.56 2.61
CA PHE A 23 -5.72 -3.47 2.02
C PHE A 23 -5.43 -2.02 1.63
N ALA A 24 -4.42 -1.39 2.24
CA ALA A 24 -3.95 -0.07 1.86
C ALA A 24 -2.65 -0.21 1.06
N ILE A 25 -2.72 0.12 -0.24
CA ILE A 25 -1.65 -0.17 -1.21
C ILE A 25 -1.01 1.13 -1.68
N LEU A 26 0.32 1.20 -1.56
CA LEU A 26 1.12 2.29 -2.10
C LEU A 26 1.04 2.28 -3.64
N PRO A 27 0.66 3.40 -4.28
CA PRO A 27 0.72 3.51 -5.73
C PRO A 27 2.19 3.51 -6.19
N GLY A 28 2.43 3.22 -7.47
CA GLY A 28 3.79 3.27 -8.07
C GLY A 28 4.71 2.09 -7.72
N GLU A 29 4.45 1.39 -6.61
CA GLU A 29 5.28 0.26 -6.18
C GLU A 29 5.20 -0.96 -7.13
N THR A 30 6.30 -1.73 -7.17
CA THR A 30 6.51 -2.81 -8.16
C THR A 30 5.35 -3.82 -8.28
N PHE A 31 4.68 -4.15 -7.18
CA PHE A 31 3.57 -5.12 -7.16
C PHE A 31 2.22 -4.48 -6.80
N ALA A 32 2.08 -3.16 -6.83
CA ALA A 32 0.85 -2.48 -6.42
C ALA A 32 -0.39 -3.03 -7.13
N THR A 33 -0.35 -3.10 -8.46
CA THR A 33 -1.47 -3.61 -9.28
C THR A 33 -1.73 -5.11 -9.03
N ASP A 34 -0.67 -5.92 -8.94
CA ASP A 34 -0.80 -7.36 -8.70
C ASP A 34 -1.46 -7.65 -7.35
N ILE A 35 -1.07 -6.88 -6.32
CA ILE A 35 -1.62 -6.98 -4.96
C ILE A 35 -3.06 -6.49 -4.94
N ALA A 36 -3.39 -5.39 -5.61
CA ALA A 36 -4.77 -4.90 -5.72
C ALA A 36 -5.69 -5.95 -6.38
N LEU A 37 -5.24 -6.55 -7.48
CA LEU A 37 -5.96 -7.61 -8.16
C LEU A 37 -6.09 -8.89 -7.32
N LEU A 38 -5.05 -9.24 -6.57
CA LEU A 38 -5.09 -10.36 -5.63
C LEU A 38 -6.14 -10.10 -4.54
N ALA A 39 -6.08 -8.97 -3.86
CA ALA A 39 -7.00 -8.59 -2.79
C ALA A 39 -8.46 -8.56 -3.28
N ALA A 40 -8.71 -7.94 -4.44
CA ALA A 40 -10.04 -7.85 -5.03
C ALA A 40 -10.62 -9.23 -5.36
N ARG A 41 -9.83 -10.11 -5.99
CA ARG A 41 -10.26 -11.50 -6.29
C ARG A 41 -10.49 -12.33 -5.03
N SER A 42 -9.79 -12.00 -3.95
CA SER A 42 -9.95 -12.63 -2.64
C SER A 42 -11.06 -12.01 -1.79
N GLY A 43 -11.82 -11.03 -2.32
CA GLY A 43 -12.98 -10.44 -1.65
C GLY A 43 -12.66 -9.36 -0.61
N TYR A 44 -11.45 -8.82 -0.63
CA TYR A 44 -11.03 -7.77 0.29
C TYR A 44 -11.34 -6.37 -0.23
N GLU A 45 -11.65 -5.46 0.69
CA GLU A 45 -11.70 -4.03 0.40
C GLU A 45 -10.29 -3.48 0.18
N ILE A 46 -10.17 -2.48 -0.69
CA ILE A 46 -8.90 -1.88 -1.08
C ILE A 46 -9.00 -0.35 -0.98
N MET A 47 -7.95 0.27 -0.46
CA MET A 47 -7.72 1.71 -0.48
C MET A 47 -6.32 2.05 -0.98
N VAL A 48 -6.14 3.27 -1.46
CA VAL A 48 -4.82 3.79 -1.84
C VAL A 48 -4.12 4.31 -0.60
N HIS A 49 -2.91 3.82 -0.32
CA HIS A 49 -2.03 4.37 0.70
C HIS A 49 -1.21 5.49 0.06
N LEU A 50 -1.75 6.71 0.06
CA LEU A 50 -1.13 7.84 -0.63
C LEU A 50 -0.01 8.46 0.24
N PRO A 51 1.25 8.49 -0.23
CA PRO A 51 2.33 9.17 0.48
C PRO A 51 2.11 10.70 0.49
N MET A 52 2.40 11.35 1.61
CA MET A 52 2.24 12.79 1.81
C MET A 52 3.40 13.33 2.66
N GLU A 53 3.60 14.64 2.65
CA GLU A 53 4.64 15.33 3.43
C GLU A 53 4.52 15.06 4.93
N PRO A 54 5.55 14.47 5.58
CA PRO A 54 5.60 14.40 7.03
C PRO A 54 6.11 15.72 7.62
N HIS A 55 5.79 15.98 8.89
CA HIS A 55 6.34 17.12 9.63
C HIS A 55 7.88 17.15 9.69
N SER A 56 8.54 16.01 9.51
CA SER A 56 10.00 15.88 9.52
C SER A 56 10.65 16.02 8.13
N TYR A 57 9.89 16.37 7.09
CA TYR A 57 10.45 16.59 5.76
C TYR A 57 11.50 17.73 5.79
N PRO A 58 12.67 17.60 5.15
CA PRO A 58 13.10 16.50 4.26
C PRO A 58 13.87 15.37 4.97
N ALA A 59 14.04 15.39 6.29
CA ALA A 59 14.78 14.35 7.01
C ALA A 59 14.10 12.97 6.95
N THR A 60 12.77 12.95 6.80
CA THR A 60 12.02 11.75 6.42
C THR A 60 11.42 11.98 5.06
N ASP A 61 11.95 11.29 4.05
CA ASP A 61 11.47 11.38 2.69
C ASP A 61 10.48 10.24 2.39
N PRO A 62 9.19 10.56 2.15
CA PRO A 62 8.17 9.57 1.77
C PRO A 62 8.32 9.01 0.35
N GLY A 63 9.23 9.57 -0.46
CA GLY A 63 9.50 9.16 -1.84
C GLY A 63 8.86 10.07 -2.89
N ASP A 64 9.20 9.80 -4.15
CA ASP A 64 8.93 10.67 -5.29
C ASP A 64 7.43 10.91 -5.57
N ASP A 65 6.56 9.98 -5.15
CA ASP A 65 5.10 10.05 -5.37
C ASP A 65 4.35 10.83 -4.27
N ALA A 66 5.06 11.44 -3.32
CA ALA A 66 4.43 12.11 -2.20
C ALA A 66 3.81 13.46 -2.57
N LEU A 67 2.63 13.73 -2.00
CA LEU A 67 2.06 15.06 -2.03
C LEU A 67 2.78 15.97 -1.03
N LEU A 68 3.46 17.01 -1.54
CA LEU A 68 4.16 18.01 -0.75
C LEU A 68 3.38 19.32 -0.63
N LEU A 69 3.60 20.06 0.45
CA LEU A 69 3.13 21.43 0.60
C LEU A 69 4.02 22.35 -0.25
N GLY A 70 3.38 23.19 -1.08
CA GLY A 70 4.06 24.13 -1.99
C GLY A 70 4.42 25.46 -1.35
#